data_AF-A0A284RNA6-F1
#
_entry.id   AF-A0A284RNA6-F1
#
_cell.length_a   1.000
_cell.length_b   1.000
_cell.length_c   1.000
_cell.angle_alpha   90.00
_cell.angle_beta   90.00
_cell.angle_gamma   90.00
#
_symmetry.space_group_name_H-M   'P 1'
#
loop_
_entity.id
_entity.type
_entity.pdbx_description
1 polymer ?
#
loop_
_entity_poly.entity_id
_entity_poly.type
_entity_poly.pdbx_seq_one_letter_code
_entity_poly.pdbx_strand_id
1 'polypeptide(L)'
;MPQPIGQAPPDAAYLGIKPVLMQPSKPFKGAHDDIERFVGDCITYFEAFSSYFILDSQMVPFAASYFEGPAKEWWVYKRPEFWANDDEDLISARFQYPTGGEFVSILTTQF
;
A
#
# COMPACT_ATOMS: atom_id res chain seq x y z
N MET A 1 -9.44 -14.99 1.54
CA MET A 1 -8.66 -13.72 1.52
C MET A 1 -7.33 -14.00 2.22
N PRO A 2 -6.17 -13.63 1.67
CA PRO A 2 -4.91 -13.82 2.37
C PRO A 2 -4.87 -12.83 3.53
N GLN A 3 -4.79 -13.34 4.75
CA GLN A 3 -4.56 -12.52 5.94
C GLN A 3 -3.08 -12.08 5.91
N PRO A 4 -2.78 -10.79 6.12
CA PRO A 4 -1.39 -10.37 6.29
C PRO A 4 -0.86 -11.05 7.56
N ILE A 5 0.13 -11.93 7.40
CA ILE A 5 0.76 -12.61 8.54
C ILE A 5 1.86 -11.70 9.08
N GLY A 6 1.61 -11.14 10.27
CA GLY A 6 2.59 -10.46 11.11
C GLY A 6 2.22 -10.71 12.57
N GLN A 7 3.20 -11.01 13.44
CA GLN A 7 2.93 -11.14 14.87
C GLN A 7 2.64 -9.76 15.46
N ALA A 8 1.42 -9.60 15.96
CA ALA A 8 0.93 -8.44 16.68
C ALA A 8 1.39 -8.47 18.15
N PRO A 9 2.01 -7.40 18.68
CA PRO A 9 2.19 -7.26 20.13
C PRO A 9 0.82 -7.27 20.85
N PRO A 10 0.69 -7.94 22.00
CA PRO A 10 -0.59 -8.04 22.72
C PRO A 10 -1.11 -6.71 23.29
N ASP A 11 -0.29 -5.67 23.30
CA ASP A 11 -0.58 -4.31 23.74
C ASP A 11 -0.64 -3.30 22.58
N ALA A 12 -0.66 -3.77 21.34
CA ALA A 12 -0.59 -2.89 20.19
C ALA A 12 -1.77 -1.91 20.13
N ALA A 13 -1.48 -0.64 19.84
CA ALA A 13 -2.43 0.48 19.87
C ALA A 13 -3.68 0.26 18.98
N TYR A 14 -3.59 -0.60 17.98
CA TYR A 14 -4.70 -0.95 17.08
C TYR A 14 -5.73 -1.92 17.65
N LEU A 15 -5.49 -2.53 18.81
CA LEU A 15 -6.43 -3.46 19.45
C LEU A 15 -7.71 -2.80 20.00
N GLY A 16 -7.79 -1.46 20.01
CA GLY A 16 -8.95 -0.72 20.55
C GLY A 16 -9.37 0.55 19.82
N ILE A 17 -8.75 0.90 18.68
CA ILE A 17 -9.00 2.19 18.00
C ILE A 17 -9.47 1.97 16.57
N LYS A 18 -10.59 2.61 16.21
CA LYS A 18 -11.02 2.81 14.82
C LYS A 18 -10.23 3.99 14.25
N PRO A 19 -9.34 3.83 13.25
CA PRO A 19 -8.69 4.96 12.62
C PRO A 19 -9.74 5.69 11.75
N VAL A 20 -10.38 6.68 12.34
CA VAL A 20 -11.18 7.72 11.64
C VAL A 20 -10.66 9.08 12.13
N LEU A 21 -9.35 9.29 12.04
CA LEU A 21 -8.69 10.52 12.50
C LEU A 21 -8.16 11.39 11.35
N MET A 22 -8.09 10.87 10.12
CA MET A 22 -7.59 11.61 8.95
C MET A 22 -8.49 11.38 7.74
N GLN A 23 -8.69 12.43 6.92
CA GLN A 23 -9.38 12.29 5.64
C GLN A 23 -8.62 11.26 4.78
N PRO A 24 -9.33 10.25 4.24
CA PRO A 24 -8.78 9.33 3.24
C PRO A 24 -8.14 10.10 2.07
N SER A 25 -7.10 9.54 1.46
CA SER A 25 -6.48 10.14 0.27
C SER A 25 -7.53 10.37 -0.82
N LYS A 26 -7.38 11.44 -1.60
CA LYS A 26 -8.25 11.67 -2.75
C LYS A 26 -7.96 10.62 -3.84
N PRO A 27 -8.96 10.19 -4.62
CA PRO A 27 -8.72 9.27 -5.71
C PRO A 27 -7.66 9.79 -6.67
N PHE A 28 -6.72 8.92 -7.04
CA PHE A 28 -5.66 9.23 -8.00
C PHE A 28 -5.97 8.59 -9.33
N LYS A 29 -6.05 9.43 -10.38
CA LYS A 29 -6.40 9.00 -11.74
C LYS A 29 -5.17 8.80 -12.63
N GLY A 30 -3.97 9.05 -12.13
CA GLY A 30 -2.74 9.00 -12.93
C GLY A 30 -2.38 10.32 -13.61
N ALA A 31 -2.89 11.46 -13.10
CA ALA A 31 -2.53 12.77 -13.61
C ALA A 31 -1.21 13.23 -13.00
N HIS A 32 -0.28 13.72 -13.83
CA HIS A 32 1.09 14.07 -13.42
C HIS A 32 1.12 15.21 -12.39
N ASP A 33 0.23 16.20 -12.52
CA ASP A 33 0.08 17.30 -11.56
C ASP A 33 -0.45 16.85 -10.19
N ASP A 34 -0.97 15.62 -10.11
CA ASP A 34 -1.62 15.09 -8.93
C ASP A 34 -0.80 14.06 -8.15
N ILE A 35 0.35 13.64 -8.68
CA ILE A 35 1.15 12.57 -8.09
C ILE A 35 1.81 12.99 -6.78
N GLU A 36 2.35 14.21 -6.70
CA GLU A 36 3.01 14.71 -5.50
C GLU A 36 2.01 14.83 -4.34
N ARG A 37 0.80 15.35 -4.63
CA ARG A 37 -0.29 15.40 -3.65
C ARG A 37 -0.65 14.00 -3.18
N PHE A 38 -0.88 13.08 -4.11
CA PHE A 38 -1.30 11.72 -3.79
C PHE A 38 -0.26 10.95 -2.96
N VAL A 39 1.01 11.03 -3.35
CA VAL A 39 2.13 10.41 -2.62
C VAL A 39 2.26 11.05 -1.24
N GLY A 40 2.20 12.38 -1.15
CA GLY A 40 2.24 13.11 0.12
C GLY A 40 1.11 12.72 1.09
N ASP A 41 -0.12 12.61 0.57
CA ASP A 41 -1.28 12.14 1.35
C ASP A 41 -1.05 10.70 1.87
N CYS A 42 -0.49 9.81 1.04
CA CYS A 42 -0.20 8.44 1.44
C CYS A 42 0.88 8.35 2.52
N ILE A 43 1.99 9.09 2.37
CA ILE A 43 3.07 9.15 3.36
C ILE A 43 2.54 9.72 4.68
N THR A 44 1.83 10.84 4.63
CA THR A 44 1.28 11.50 5.83
C THR A 44 0.32 10.57 6.57
N TYR A 45 -0.53 9.85 5.85
CA TYR A 45 -1.42 8.85 6.45
C TYR A 45 -0.61 7.75 7.14
N PHE A 46 0.41 7.23 6.47
CA PHE A 46 1.22 6.15 7.01
C PHE A 46 2.01 6.57 8.26
N GLU A 47 2.58 7.77 8.27
CA GLU A 47 3.27 8.34 9.42
C GLU A 47 2.31 8.55 10.61
N ALA A 48 1.14 9.14 10.36
CA ALA A 48 0.13 9.40 11.37
C ALA A 48 -0.42 8.11 12.04
N PHE A 49 -0.49 7.02 11.28
CA PHE A 49 -0.95 5.71 11.75
C PHE A 49 0.17 4.67 11.81
N SER A 50 1.43 5.10 11.96
CA SER A 50 2.60 4.20 11.96
C SER A 50 2.51 3.09 13.01
N SER A 51 1.82 3.32 14.14
CA SER A 51 1.56 2.29 15.16
C SER A 51 0.58 1.18 14.73
N TYR A 52 -0.16 1.37 13.62
CA TYR A 52 -1.11 0.42 13.04
C TYR A 52 -0.51 -0.35 11.87
N PHE A 53 0.55 0.18 11.27
CA PHE A 53 1.22 -0.43 10.14
C PHE A 53 2.45 -1.20 10.62
N ILE A 54 2.41 -2.52 10.42
CA ILE A 54 3.47 -3.43 10.85
C ILE A 54 4.59 -3.50 9.80
N LEU A 55 4.24 -3.27 8.52
CA LEU A 55 5.16 -3.38 7.39
C LEU A 55 5.05 -2.15 6.50
N ASP A 56 6.19 -1.61 6.08
CA ASP A 56 6.27 -0.48 5.15
C ASP A 56 5.57 -0.79 3.80
N SER A 57 5.61 -2.05 3.37
CA SER A 57 4.91 -2.52 2.17
C SER A 57 3.39 -2.47 2.25
N GLN A 58 2.79 -2.26 3.44
CA GLN A 58 1.35 -2.03 3.58
C GLN A 58 0.91 -0.67 2.99
N MET A 59 1.84 0.24 2.70
CA MET A 59 1.55 1.47 1.96
C MET A 59 1.05 1.18 0.54
N VAL A 60 1.53 0.10 -0.09
CA VAL A 60 1.16 -0.28 -1.46
C VAL A 60 -0.34 -0.60 -1.61
N PRO A 61 -0.93 -1.54 -0.85
CA PRO A 61 -2.36 -1.80 -0.93
C PRO A 61 -3.21 -0.63 -0.44
N PHE A 62 -2.71 0.20 0.49
CA PHE A 62 -3.39 1.43 0.89
C PHE A 62 -3.50 2.40 -0.29
N ALA A 63 -2.38 2.78 -0.91
CA ALA A 63 -2.36 3.68 -2.05
C ALA A 63 -3.20 3.12 -3.21
N ALA A 64 -3.03 1.84 -3.52
CA ALA A 64 -3.76 1.18 -4.60
C ALA A 64 -5.29 1.19 -4.42
N SER A 65 -5.79 1.29 -3.17
CA SER A 65 -7.23 1.38 -2.90
C SER A 65 -7.86 2.70 -3.40
N TYR A 66 -7.04 3.74 -3.62
CA TYR A 66 -7.46 5.05 -4.13
C TYR A 66 -7.20 5.23 -5.63
N PHE A 67 -6.67 4.20 -6.31
CA PHE A 67 -6.50 4.28 -7.76
C PHE A 67 -7.86 4.23 -8.47
N GLU A 68 -8.04 5.19 -9.37
CA GLU A 68 -9.17 5.28 -10.27
C GLU A 68 -8.71 5.50 -11.72
N GLY A 69 -9.62 5.29 -12.68
CA GLY A 69 -9.35 5.56 -14.10
C GLY A 69 -8.06 4.89 -14.59
N PRO A 70 -7.20 5.62 -15.34
CA PRO A 70 -5.95 5.09 -15.87
C PRO A 70 -4.99 4.51 -14.81
N ALA A 71 -4.91 5.10 -13.61
CA ALA A 71 -4.08 4.55 -12.53
C ALA A 71 -4.57 3.18 -12.06
N LYS A 72 -5.89 2.98 -11.99
CA LYS A 72 -6.48 1.69 -11.66
C LYS A 72 -6.22 0.65 -12.73
N GLU A 73 -6.38 1.03 -14.00
CA GLU A 73 -6.10 0.15 -15.15
C GLU A 73 -4.63 -0.29 -15.14
N TRP A 74 -3.70 0.65 -15.01
CA TRP A 74 -2.28 0.34 -14.86
C TRP A 74 -2.01 -0.63 -13.71
N TRP A 75 -2.60 -0.39 -12.55
CA TRP A 75 -2.37 -1.24 -11.38
C TRP A 75 -2.87 -2.68 -11.56
N VAL A 76 -3.96 -2.89 -12.32
CA VAL A 76 -4.44 -4.24 -12.66
C VAL A 76 -3.38 -5.04 -13.42
N TYR A 77 -2.63 -4.39 -14.31
CA TYR A 77 -1.54 -5.03 -15.05
C TYR A 77 -0.23 -5.11 -14.28
N LYS A 78 0.06 -4.13 -13.41
CA LYS A 78 1.31 -4.08 -12.63
C LYS A 78 1.30 -5.02 -11.44
N ARG A 79 0.17 -5.11 -10.71
CA ARG A 79 0.05 -5.87 -9.46
C ARG A 79 0.48 -7.34 -9.56
N PRO A 80 0.14 -8.10 -10.63
CA PRO A 80 0.54 -9.50 -10.77
C PRO A 80 2.06 -9.71 -10.77
N GLU A 81 2.87 -8.71 -11.15
CA GLU A 81 4.34 -8.81 -11.10
C GLU A 81 4.87 -9.02 -9.67
N PHE A 82 4.10 -8.65 -8.65
CA PHE A 82 4.45 -8.83 -7.24
C PHE A 82 3.93 -10.16 -6.66
N TRP A 83 3.32 -11.03 -7.47
CA TRP A 83 2.88 -12.34 -7.01
C TRP A 83 4.06 -13.30 -6.95
N ALA A 84 4.50 -13.65 -5.74
CA ALA A 84 5.51 -14.66 -5.53
C ALA A 84 4.82 -16.02 -5.37
N ASN A 85 5.14 -16.93 -6.28
CA ASN A 85 4.69 -18.32 -6.27
C ASN A 85 5.82 -19.18 -6.84
N ASP A 86 6.89 -19.28 -6.08
CA ASP A 86 8.01 -20.16 -6.38
C ASP A 86 7.73 -21.52 -5.73
N ASP A 87 7.79 -22.59 -6.53
CA ASP A 87 7.54 -23.96 -6.08
C ASP A 87 8.60 -24.45 -5.07
N GLU A 88 9.77 -23.78 -5.01
CA GLU A 88 10.83 -24.07 -4.04
C GLU A 88 10.71 -23.27 -2.73
N ASP A 89 9.81 -22.28 -2.66
CA ASP A 89 9.65 -21.46 -1.45
C ASP A 89 8.85 -22.24 -0.39
N LEU A 90 9.37 -22.31 0.83
CA LEU A 90 8.71 -22.98 1.96
C LEU A 90 7.44 -22.21 2.42
N ILE A 91 7.21 -21.03 1.85
CA ILE A 91 6.11 -20.13 2.18
C ILE A 91 5.07 -20.15 1.07
N SER A 92 3.80 -20.25 1.44
CA SER A 92 2.69 -20.23 0.48
C SER A 92 2.68 -18.96 -0.38
N ALA A 93 2.23 -19.14 -1.62
CA ALA A 93 2.08 -18.09 -2.62
C ALA A 93 1.39 -16.83 -2.06
N ARG A 94 2.02 -15.68 -2.27
CA ARG A 94 1.57 -14.40 -1.71
C ARG A 94 2.11 -13.22 -2.51
N PHE A 95 1.45 -12.07 -2.34
CA PHE A 95 2.01 -10.82 -2.84
C PHE A 95 3.24 -10.42 -1.99
N GLN A 96 4.36 -10.18 -2.65
CA GLN A 96 5.56 -9.57 -2.10
C GLN A 96 5.65 -8.14 -2.63
N TYR A 97 4.96 -7.23 -1.94
CA TYR A 97 4.96 -5.82 -2.30
C TYR A 97 6.32 -5.16 -1.97
N PRO A 98 6.76 -4.20 -2.80
CA PRO A 98 7.93 -3.39 -2.50
C PRO A 98 7.72 -2.54 -1.24
N THR A 99 8.81 -1.97 -0.73
CA THR A 99 8.75 -0.91 0.29
C THR A 99 7.93 0.29 -0.21
N GLY A 100 7.44 1.13 0.71
CA GLY A 100 6.72 2.36 0.37
C GLY A 100 7.57 3.26 -0.52
N GLY A 101 8.87 3.39 -0.22
CA GLY A 101 9.80 4.20 -1.02
C GLY A 101 10.01 3.66 -2.44
N GLU A 102 10.23 2.34 -2.59
CA GLU A 102 10.34 1.71 -3.91
C GLU A 102 9.03 1.85 -4.71
N PHE A 103 7.88 1.70 -4.04
CA PHE A 103 6.59 1.89 -4.67
C PHE A 103 6.39 3.31 -5.18
N VAL A 104 6.78 4.34 -4.41
CA VAL A 104 6.76 5.72 -4.85
C VAL A 104 7.62 5.90 -6.10
N SER A 105 8.83 5.33 -6.15
CA SER A 105 9.67 5.38 -7.35
C SER A 105 9.01 4.74 -8.57
N ILE A 106 8.34 3.60 -8.39
CA ILE A 106 7.60 2.92 -9.47
C ILE A 106 6.44 3.80 -9.96
N LEU A 107 5.70 4.41 -9.03
CA LEU A 107 4.56 5.26 -9.35
C LEU A 107 4.97 6.51 -10.11
N THR A 108 6.02 7.21 -9.67
CA THR A 108 6.57 8.43 -10.30
C THR A 108 7.24 8.16 -11.64
N THR A 109 7.72 6.94 -11.87
CA THR A 109 8.23 6.57 -13.20
C THR A 109 7.07 6.34 -14.18
N GLN A 110 5.91 5.91 -13.69
CA GLN A 110 4.76 5.60 -14.53
C GLN A 110 3.91 6.82 -14.90
N PHE A 111 3.69 7.74 -13.96
CA PHE A 111 2.79 8.90 -14.08
C PHE A 111 3.54 10.21 -13.91
#